data_AF-E6UH04-F1
#
_entry.id   AF-E6UH04-F1
#
_cell.length_a   1.000
_cell.length_b   1.000
_cell.length_c   1.000
_cell.angle_alpha   90.00
_cell.angle_beta   90.00
_cell.angle_gamma   90.00
#
_symmetry.space_group_name_H-M   'P 1'
#
loop_
_entity.id
_entity.type
_entity.pdbx_description
1 polymer ?
#
loop_
_entity_poly.entity_id
_entity_poly.type
_entity_poly.pdbx_seq_one_letter_code
_entity_poly.pdbx_strand_id
1 'polypeptide(L)'
;MARLKKDVTINDEAFDKAEDELNKLITRADQLKTDFKDLYDGFANALLCETGDELKITGEEVVLKPIENLGLVLKQVHDTLELIKGGGYYKDIFDDFENLQKGITP
;
A
#
# COMPACT_ATOMS: atom_id res chain seq x y z
N MET A 1 -23.71 -10.68 31.10
CA MET A 1 -22.96 -10.00 30.02
C MET A 1 -22.11 -11.02 29.28
N ALA A 2 -22.58 -11.51 28.13
CA ALA A 2 -21.75 -12.34 27.27
C ALA A 2 -20.80 -11.41 26.52
N ARG A 3 -19.54 -11.33 26.96
CA ARG A 3 -18.48 -10.66 26.19
C ARG A 3 -18.32 -11.44 24.88
N LEU A 4 -18.59 -10.80 23.74
CA LEU A 4 -18.11 -11.33 22.48
C LEU A 4 -16.58 -11.43 22.59
N LYS A 5 -16.02 -12.54 22.11
CA LYS A 5 -14.69 -13.02 22.51
C LYS A 5 -13.53 -12.10 22.12
N LYS A 6 -13.77 -11.04 21.34
CA LYS A 6 -12.89 -9.89 21.10
C LYS A 6 -13.74 -8.68 20.67
N ASP A 7 -13.87 -7.66 21.50
CA ASP A 7 -14.16 -6.32 20.99
C ASP A 7 -12.93 -5.90 20.14
N VAL A 8 -13.14 -5.43 18.92
CA VAL A 8 -12.04 -4.95 18.08
C VAL A 8 -11.72 -3.53 18.54
N THR A 9 -10.74 -3.41 19.43
CA THR A 9 -10.14 -2.10 19.76
C THR A 9 -9.09 -1.79 18.70
N ILE A 10 -9.30 -0.73 17.92
CA ILE A 10 -8.28 -0.22 17.00
C ILE A 10 -7.29 0.62 17.81
N ASN A 11 -6.00 0.32 17.68
CA ASN A 11 -4.93 1.17 18.19
C ASN A 11 -4.57 2.18 17.09
N ASP A 12 -5.12 3.39 17.19
CA ASP A 12 -4.97 4.45 16.19
C ASP A 12 -3.48 4.79 15.93
N GLU A 13 -2.65 4.87 16.97
CA GLU A 13 -1.22 5.18 16.83
C GLU A 13 -0.47 4.08 16.04
N ALA A 14 -0.77 2.80 16.35
CA ALA A 14 -0.18 1.69 15.62
C ALA A 14 -0.66 1.64 14.16
N PHE A 15 -1.91 2.03 13.91
CA PHE A 15 -2.50 2.07 12.58
C PHE A 15 -1.90 3.20 11.74
N ASP A 16 -1.85 4.42 12.27
CA ASP A 16 -1.23 5.59 11.63
C ASP A 16 0.23 5.31 11.27
N LYS A 17 0.98 4.67 12.17
CA LYS A 17 2.35 4.27 11.91
C LYS A 17 2.45 3.24 10.76
N ALA A 18 1.51 2.30 10.67
CA ALA A 18 1.50 1.32 9.59
C ALA A 18 1.19 1.98 8.23
N GLU A 19 0.28 2.94 8.22
CA GLU A 19 -0.04 3.77 7.06
C GLU A 19 1.18 4.59 6.60
N ASP A 20 1.88 5.25 7.53
CA ASP A 20 3.11 5.99 7.25
C ASP A 20 4.20 5.10 6.64
N GLU A 21 4.43 3.91 7.18
CA GLU A 21 5.41 2.97 6.65
C GLU A 21 5.01 2.44 5.25
N LEU A 22 3.72 2.23 5.00
CA LEU A 22 3.24 1.84 3.68
C LEU A 22 3.43 2.96 2.66
N ASN A 23 3.13 4.21 3.02
CA ASN A 23 3.36 5.38 2.16
C ASN A 23 4.83 5.55 1.80
N LYS A 24 5.74 5.31 2.75
CA LYS A 24 7.19 5.25 2.47
C LYS A 24 7.54 4.13 1.50
N LEU A 25 6.91 2.96 1.64
CA LEU A 25 7.17 1.82 0.76
C LEU A 25 6.69 2.07 -0.67
N ILE A 26 5.51 2.68 -0.85
CA ILE A 26 4.99 3.13 -2.15
C ILE A 26 5.97 4.11 -2.80
N THR A 27 6.37 5.14 -2.06
CA THR A 27 7.32 6.16 -2.56
C THR A 27 8.65 5.52 -3.00
N ARG A 28 9.16 4.55 -2.24
CA ARG A 28 10.39 3.82 -2.60
C ARG A 28 10.23 2.96 -3.85
N ALA A 29 9.08 2.33 -4.05
CA ALA A 29 8.81 1.54 -5.25
C ALA A 29 8.76 2.43 -6.51
N ASP A 30 8.16 3.61 -6.42
CA ASP A 30 8.12 4.59 -7.51
C ASP A 30 9.52 5.14 -7.83
N GLN A 31 10.34 5.42 -6.80
CA GLN A 31 11.73 5.82 -7.00
C GLN A 31 12.54 4.70 -7.67
N LEU A 32 12.40 3.46 -7.20
CA LEU A 32 13.10 2.31 -7.78
C LEU A 32 12.76 2.12 -9.27
N LYS A 33 11.48 2.32 -9.64
CA LYS A 33 11.05 2.30 -11.04
C LYS A 33 11.78 3.36 -11.87
N THR A 34 11.89 4.58 -11.33
CA THR A 34 12.58 5.69 -11.99
C THR A 34 14.07 5.40 -12.15
N ASP A 35 14.73 4.93 -11.09
CA ASP A 35 16.16 4.61 -11.11
C ASP A 35 16.51 3.52 -12.14
N PHE A 36 15.68 2.48 -12.25
CA PHE A 36 15.87 1.45 -13.27
C PHE A 36 15.65 1.98 -14.68
N LYS A 37 14.64 2.83 -14.89
CA LYS A 37 14.41 3.44 -16.20
C LYS A 37 15.63 4.27 -16.64
N ASP A 38 16.14 5.11 -15.75
CA ASP A 38 17.31 5.95 -16.01
C ASP A 38 18.57 5.09 -16.29
N LEU A 39 18.73 3.97 -15.57
CA LEU A 39 19.82 3.02 -15.81
C LEU A 39 19.76 2.42 -17.22
N TYR A 40 18.60 1.95 -17.66
CA TYR A 40 18.42 1.34 -18.99
C TYR A 40 18.55 2.37 -20.11
N ASP A 41 18.01 3.58 -19.92
CA ASP A 41 18.25 4.69 -20.84
C ASP A 41 19.75 5.03 -20.91
N GLY A 42 20.47 4.98 -19.78
CA GLY A 42 21.92 5.13 -19.71
C GLY A 42 22.67 4.07 -20.54
N PHE A 43 22.28 2.80 -20.45
CA PHE A 43 22.88 1.73 -21.25
C PHE A 43 22.64 1.92 -22.74
N ALA A 44 21.41 2.24 -23.15
CA ALA A 44 21.09 2.49 -24.56
C ALA A 44 21.89 3.67 -25.13
N ASN A 45 22.05 4.75 -24.35
CA ASN A 45 22.84 5.90 -24.77
C ASN A 45 24.35 5.62 -24.81
N ALA A 46 24.86 4.73 -23.96
CA ALA A 46 26.26 4.31 -23.97
C ALA A 46 26.57 3.33 -25.11
N LEU A 47 25.59 2.50 -25.48
CA LEU A 47 25.69 1.47 -26.50
C LEU A 47 24.81 1.85 -27.69
N LEU A 48 25.30 2.74 -28.55
CA LEU A 48 24.60 3.22 -29.75
C LEU A 48 24.55 2.16 -30.87
N CYS A 49 23.96 1.01 -30.57
CA CYS A 49 23.79 -0.14 -31.45
C CYS A 49 22.55 -0.94 -31.05
N GLU A 50 22.18 -1.93 -31.87
CA GLU A 50 21.00 -2.78 -31.64
C GLU A 50 20.98 -3.43 -30.25
N THR A 51 22.14 -3.77 -29.69
CA THR A 51 22.24 -4.33 -28.33
C THR A 51 21.85 -3.32 -27.24
N GLY A 52 22.13 -2.03 -27.42
CA GLY A 52 21.68 -0.99 -26.49
C GLY A 52 20.16 -0.83 -26.51
N ASP A 53 19.56 -0.89 -27.69
CA ASP A 53 18.11 -0.85 -27.86
C ASP A 53 17.43 -2.08 -27.26
N GLU A 54 17.99 -3.28 -27.46
CA GLU A 54 17.49 -4.53 -26.87
C GLU A 54 17.57 -4.54 -25.33
N LEU A 55 18.64 -3.97 -24.76
CA LEU A 55 18.78 -3.83 -23.30
C LEU A 55 17.69 -2.94 -22.71
N LYS A 56 17.34 -1.86 -23.40
CA LYS A 56 16.24 -0.98 -22.99
C LYS A 56 14.89 -1.72 -23.02
N ILE A 57 14.57 -2.40 -24.12
CA ILE A 57 13.33 -3.17 -24.26
C ILE A 57 13.23 -4.25 -23.16
N THR A 58 14.32 -4.99 -22.95
CA THR A 58 14.38 -6.03 -21.91
C THR A 58 14.20 -5.42 -20.52
N GLY A 59 14.80 -4.27 -20.23
CA GLY A 59 14.63 -3.56 -18.98
C GLY A 59 13.18 -3.15 -18.71
N GLU A 60 12.50 -2.63 -19.73
CA GLU A 60 11.09 -2.25 -19.65
C GLU A 60 10.18 -3.47 -19.40
N GLU A 61 10.35 -4.57 -20.13
CA GLU A 61 9.46 -5.73 -20.02
C GLU A 61 9.75 -6.62 -18.80
N VAL A 62 11.02 -6.82 -18.47
CA VAL A 62 11.45 -7.80 -17.45
C VAL A 62 11.58 -7.17 -16.08
N VAL A 63 12.01 -5.91 -15.97
CA VAL A 63 12.32 -5.28 -14.68
C VAL A 63 11.29 -4.24 -14.26
N LEU A 64 10.87 -3.35 -15.16
CA LEU A 64 9.90 -2.31 -14.79
C LEU A 64 8.52 -2.89 -14.50
N LYS A 65 8.06 -3.88 -15.27
CA LYS A 65 6.73 -4.48 -15.11
C LYS A 65 6.52 -5.15 -13.74
N PRO A 66 7.46 -5.96 -13.18
CA PRO A 66 7.35 -6.43 -11.80
C PRO A 66 7.27 -5.31 -10.76
N ILE A 67 8.00 -4.20 -10.95
CA ILE A 67 7.97 -3.05 -10.04
C ILE A 67 6.62 -2.33 -10.11
N GLU A 68 6.05 -2.17 -11.31
CA GLU A 68 4.70 -1.63 -11.49
C GLU A 68 3.65 -2.50 -10.81
N ASN A 69 3.74 -3.83 -10.98
CA ASN A 69 2.84 -4.77 -10.30
C ASN A 69 2.98 -4.68 -8.78
N LEU A 70 4.20 -4.54 -8.26
CA LEU A 70 4.42 -4.31 -6.83
C LEU A 70 3.74 -3.01 -6.37
N GLY A 71 3.87 -1.92 -7.13
CA GLY A 71 3.16 -0.66 -6.86
C GLY A 71 1.64 -0.83 -6.79
N LEU A 72 1.05 -1.62 -7.69
CA LEU A 72 -0.39 -1.94 -7.64
C LEU A 72 -0.78 -2.70 -6.37
N VAL A 73 0.03 -3.68 -5.96
CA VAL A 73 -0.20 -4.43 -4.71
C VAL A 73 -0.12 -3.50 -3.50
N LEU A 74 0.90 -2.63 -3.44
CA LEU A 74 1.04 -1.67 -2.34
C LEU A 74 -0.13 -0.70 -2.27
N LYS A 75 -0.60 -0.21 -3.43
CA LYS A 75 -1.79 0.63 -3.52
C LYS A 75 -3.05 -0.11 -3.04
N GLN A 76 -3.25 -1.36 -3.42
CA GLN A 76 -4.38 -2.15 -2.95
C GLN A 76 -4.38 -2.32 -1.42
N VAL A 77 -3.19 -2.52 -0.83
CA VAL A 77 -3.04 -2.57 0.65
C VAL A 77 -3.38 -1.22 1.27
N HIS A 78 -2.94 -0.12 0.65
CA HIS A 78 -3.23 1.24 1.11
C HIS A 78 -4.72 1.54 1.07
N ASP A 79 -5.38 1.29 -0.06
CA ASP A 79 -6.83 1.49 -0.22
C ASP A 79 -7.63 0.66 0.80
N THR A 80 -7.12 -0.53 1.15
CA THR A 80 -7.73 -1.36 2.21
C THR A 80 -7.54 -0.75 3.60
N LEU A 81 -6.36 -0.20 3.91
CA LEU A 81 -6.11 0.50 5.17
C LEU A 81 -6.95 1.77 5.29
N GLU A 82 -7.05 2.56 4.22
CA GLU A 82 -7.92 3.75 4.19
C GLU A 82 -9.39 3.39 4.39
N LEU A 83 -9.87 2.28 3.82
CA LEU A 83 -11.26 1.83 4.04
C LEU A 83 -11.53 1.47 5.50
N ILE A 84 -10.56 0.87 6.20
CA ILE A 84 -10.67 0.56 7.63
C ILE A 84 -10.72 1.83 8.47
N LYS A 85 -9.94 2.87 8.11
CA LYS A 85 -9.83 4.13 8.86
C LYS A 85 -10.93 5.15 8.53
N GLY A 86 -11.14 5.41 7.24
CA GLY A 86 -12.06 6.43 6.72
C GLY A 86 -13.50 5.96 6.54
N GLY A 87 -13.74 4.64 6.54
CA GLY A 87 -15.07 4.10 6.28
C GLY A 87 -16.07 4.29 7.42
N GLY A 88 -15.64 4.62 8.65
CA GLY A 88 -16.50 4.54 9.85
C GLY A 88 -17.05 3.13 10.11
N TYR A 89 -16.97 2.21 9.16
CA TYR A 89 -17.73 0.97 9.10
C TYR A 89 -17.49 0.06 10.29
N TYR A 90 -16.26 0.02 10.81
CA TYR A 90 -15.99 -0.70 12.04
C TYR A 90 -16.26 0.19 13.26
N LYS A 91 -15.80 1.44 13.26
CA LYS A 91 -15.94 2.35 14.39
C LYS A 91 -17.40 2.63 14.76
N ASP A 92 -18.23 2.98 13.78
CA ASP A 92 -19.67 3.24 13.93
C ASP A 92 -20.44 1.99 14.37
N ILE A 93 -20.09 0.80 13.85
CA ILE A 93 -20.69 -0.46 14.31
C ILE A 93 -20.37 -0.71 15.80
N PHE A 94 -19.15 -0.38 16.24
CA PHE A 94 -18.75 -0.55 17.63
C PHE A 94 -19.29 0.55 18.55
N ASP A 95 -19.34 1.80 18.09
CA ASP A 95 -19.94 2.92 18.80
C ASP A 95 -21.45 2.70 18.99
N ASP A 96 -22.16 2.22 17.97
CA ASP A 96 -23.57 1.82 18.04
C ASP A 96 -23.77 0.66 19.02
N PHE A 97 -22.87 -0.34 19.01
CA PHE A 97 -22.93 -1.45 19.95
C PHE A 97 -22.69 -1.02 21.41
N GLU A 98 -21.73 -0.14 21.65
CA GLU A 98 -21.51 0.45 22.98
C GLU A 98 -22.72 1.27 23.45
N ASN A 99 -23.29 2.08 22.57
CA ASN A 99 -24.47 2.88 22.87
C ASN A 99 -25.68 1.99 23.17
N LEU A 100 -25.85 0.90 22.42
CA LEU A 100 -26.86 -0.13 22.69
C LEU A 100 -26.62 -0.81 24.05
N GLN A 101 -25.38 -1.20 24.39
CA GLN A 101 -25.09 -1.77 25.71
C GLN A 101 -25.41 -0.79 26.85
N LYS A 102 -25.05 0.50 26.71
CA LYS A 102 -25.33 1.54 27.70
C LYS A 102 -26.85 1.76 27.87
N GLY A 103 -27.64 1.61 26.82
CA GLY A 103 -29.10 1.75 26.87
C GLY A 103 -29.85 0.55 27.46
N ILE A 104 -29.23 -0.64 27.52
CA ILE A 104 -29.87 -1.88 28.01
C ILE A 104 -29.38 -2.26 29.42
N THR A 105 -28.32 -1.62 29.93
CA THR A 105 -27.86 -1.80 31.32
C THR A 105 -28.62 -0.81 32.22
N PRO A 106 -29.37 -1.28 33.25
CA PRO A 106 -30.20 -0.41 34.10
C PRO A 106 -29.41 0.58 34.94
#